data_AF-A0A517TE20-F1
#
_entry.id   AF-A0A517TE20-F1
#
_cell.length_a   1.000
_cell.length_b   1.000
_cell.length_c   1.000
_cell.angle_alpha   90.00
_cell.angle_beta   90.00
_cell.angle_gamma   90.00
#
_symmetry.space_group_name_H-M   'P 1'
#
loop_
_entity.id
_entity.type
_entity.pdbx_description
1 polymer ?
#
loop_
_entity_poly.entity_id
_entity_poly.type
_entity_poly.pdbx_seq_one_letter_code
_entity_poly.pdbx_strand_id
1 'polypeptide(L)'
;MPETQEQSLPTSADRKTLEAIIRSANKGDPKAVAHLRRFLDENPHIWEQTGDLALAAERAWITLITNGSVLVAETLQRKLTQLKQELLGDSDTVIEKMICDTVMATWLELHYLRSVDADTRSRSVTQGSLLMKRLESAQKRHHNALKELTQIRKLLPNRNAMPQLKIFSYQEETG
;
A
#
# COMPACT_ATOMS: atom_id res chain seq x y z
N MET A 1 -11.67 -24.34 25.17
CA MET A 1 -12.27 -23.31 24.29
C MET A 1 -11.64 -21.98 24.67
N PRO A 2 -10.91 -21.28 23.78
CA PRO A 2 -10.36 -19.99 24.12
C PRO A 2 -11.43 -18.92 23.95
N GLU A 3 -11.64 -18.16 25.02
CA GLU A 3 -12.54 -17.01 25.10
C GLU A 3 -12.12 -15.96 24.07
N THR A 4 -13.00 -15.70 23.11
CA THR A 4 -12.90 -14.56 22.22
C THR A 4 -13.12 -13.30 23.05
N GLN A 5 -12.05 -12.58 23.39
CA GLN A 5 -12.14 -11.28 24.02
C GLN A 5 -12.84 -10.32 23.04
N GLU A 6 -14.11 -10.03 23.30
CA GLU A 6 -14.84 -8.91 22.73
C GLU A 6 -14.08 -7.62 23.03
N GLN A 7 -13.34 -7.13 22.04
CA GLN A 7 -12.81 -5.76 22.05
C GLN A 7 -14.00 -4.81 22.00
N SER A 8 -14.43 -4.35 23.17
CA SER A 8 -15.48 -3.35 23.32
C SER A 8 -15.09 -2.06 22.60
N LEU A 9 -15.88 -1.66 21.61
CA LEU A 9 -15.73 -0.38 20.90
C LEU A 9 -15.65 0.77 21.92
N PRO A 10 -14.68 1.69 21.82
CA PRO A 10 -14.52 2.78 22.77
C PRO A 10 -15.77 3.65 22.82
N THR A 11 -16.19 3.97 24.05
CA THR A 11 -17.39 4.75 24.36
C THR A 11 -17.28 6.13 23.70
N SER A 12 -18.42 6.76 23.38
CA SER A 12 -18.44 8.11 22.78
C SER A 12 -17.73 9.17 23.63
N ALA A 13 -17.68 8.96 24.96
CA ALA A 13 -16.94 9.80 25.91
C ALA A 13 -15.41 9.66 25.77
N ASP A 14 -14.92 8.44 25.52
CA ASP A 14 -13.49 8.15 25.35
C ASP A 14 -12.96 8.79 24.06
N ARG A 15 -13.77 8.77 22.99
CA ARG A 15 -13.43 9.42 21.70
C ARG A 15 -13.31 10.93 21.83
N LYS A 16 -14.25 11.60 22.49
CA LYS A 16 -14.21 13.06 22.71
C LYS A 16 -13.02 13.48 23.57
N THR A 17 -12.67 12.65 24.56
CA THR A 17 -11.52 12.87 25.44
C THR A 17 -10.21 12.74 24.67
N LEU A 18 -10.09 11.71 23.83
CA LEU A 18 -8.94 11.52 22.93
C LEU A 18 -8.80 12.67 21.93
N GLU A 19 -9.89 13.14 21.31
CA GLU A 19 -9.86 14.30 20.41
C GLU A 19 -9.34 15.57 21.10
N ALA A 20 -9.73 15.80 22.36
CA ALA A 20 -9.25 16.94 23.13
C ALA A 20 -7.75 16.84 23.43
N ILE A 21 -7.26 15.64 23.77
CA ILE A 21 -5.83 15.37 23.97
C ILE A 21 -5.05 15.61 22.67
N ILE A 22 -5.54 15.10 21.54
CA ILE A 22 -4.92 15.31 20.22
C ILE A 22 -4.86 16.80 19.87
N ARG A 23 -5.96 17.55 20.07
CA ARG A 23 -5.99 19.00 19.81
C ARG A 23 -4.99 19.75 20.68
N SER A 24 -4.82 19.37 21.95
CA SER A 24 -3.83 20.01 22.84
C SER A 24 -2.40 19.63 22.47
N ALA A 25 -2.16 18.36 22.14
CA ALA A 25 -0.86 17.86 21.67
C ALA A 25 -0.42 18.57 20.38
N ASN A 26 -1.33 18.77 19.41
CA ASN A 26 -1.07 19.52 18.18
C ASN A 26 -0.72 20.99 18.41
N LYS A 27 -1.11 21.57 19.56
CA LYS A 27 -0.74 22.93 19.97
C LYS A 27 0.60 22.98 20.73
N GLY A 28 1.27 21.84 20.92
CA GLY A 28 2.57 21.74 21.56
C GLY A 28 2.53 21.58 23.09
N ASP A 29 1.39 21.26 23.69
CA ASP A 29 1.29 20.98 25.14
C ASP A 29 2.08 19.70 25.51
N PRO A 30 3.17 19.80 26.29
CA PRO A 30 4.00 18.63 26.62
C PRO A 30 3.26 17.56 27.43
N LYS A 31 2.27 17.95 28.26
CA LYS A 31 1.50 17.00 29.06
C LYS A 31 0.53 16.22 28.17
N ALA A 32 -0.11 16.88 27.22
CA ALA A 32 -0.95 16.24 26.23
C ALA A 32 -0.17 15.29 25.32
N VAL A 33 1.06 15.66 24.92
CA VAL A 33 1.96 14.76 24.15
C VAL A 33 2.33 13.52 24.97
N ALA A 34 2.68 13.68 26.25
CA ALA A 34 2.99 12.54 27.12
C ALA A 34 1.78 11.59 27.29
N HIS A 35 0.58 12.15 27.44
CA HIS A 35 -0.65 11.37 27.53
C HIS A 35 -0.93 10.63 26.21
N LEU A 36 -0.77 11.29 25.06
CA LEU A 36 -0.93 10.66 23.75
C LEU A 36 0.06 9.51 23.54
N ARG A 37 1.33 9.67 23.94
CA ARG A 37 2.33 8.58 23.86
C ARG A 37 1.89 7.36 24.64
N ARG A 38 1.50 7.55 25.91
CA ARG A 38 1.00 6.46 26.76
C ARG A 38 -0.21 5.77 26.14
N PHE A 39 -1.15 6.54 25.59
CA PHE A 39 -2.32 5.99 24.90
C PHE A 39 -1.92 5.12 23.69
N LEU A 40 -0.93 5.55 22.90
CA LEU A 40 -0.41 4.78 21.77
C LEU A 40 0.38 3.53 22.22
N ASP A 41 1.13 3.62 23.31
CA ASP A 41 1.84 2.47 23.89
C ASP A 41 0.86 1.40 24.41
N GLU A 42 -0.26 1.83 25.01
CA GLU A 42 -1.33 0.95 25.50
C GLU A 42 -2.20 0.38 24.36
N ASN A 43 -2.17 1.00 23.17
CA ASN A 43 -2.97 0.59 22.02
C ASN A 43 -2.13 0.46 20.73
N PRO A 44 -1.22 -0.53 20.62
CA PRO A 44 -0.29 -0.62 19.49
C PRO A 44 -0.96 -0.71 18.11
N HIS A 45 -2.10 -1.41 18.03
CA HIS A 45 -2.88 -1.56 16.81
C HIS A 45 -3.29 -0.21 16.17
N ILE A 46 -3.39 0.87 16.95
CA ILE A 46 -3.72 2.20 16.45
C ILE A 46 -2.56 2.75 15.62
N TRP A 47 -1.34 2.80 16.17
CA TRP A 47 -0.20 3.38 15.46
C TRP A 47 0.42 2.43 14.44
N GLU A 48 0.29 1.11 14.59
CA GLU A 48 0.74 0.15 13.58
C GLU A 48 -0.03 0.34 12.26
N GLN A 49 -1.34 0.57 12.33
CA GLN A 49 -2.16 0.81 11.15
C GLN A 49 -2.06 2.24 10.62
N THR A 50 -1.98 3.25 11.50
CA THR A 50 -1.89 4.66 11.06
C THR A 50 -0.46 5.06 10.65
N GLY A 51 0.55 4.36 11.16
CA GLY A 51 1.96 4.56 10.87
C GLY A 51 2.43 3.84 9.61
N ASP A 52 1.62 2.92 9.06
CA ASP A 52 1.89 2.27 7.78
C ASP A 52 1.67 3.26 6.62
N LEU A 53 2.75 3.97 6.28
CA LEU A 53 2.77 4.94 5.19
C LEU A 53 2.58 4.29 3.82
N ALA A 54 2.95 3.03 3.65
CA ALA A 54 2.72 2.31 2.40
C ALA A 54 1.22 2.07 2.20
N LEU A 55 0.53 1.61 3.25
CA LEU A 55 -0.92 1.46 3.24
C LEU A 55 -1.64 2.81 3.04
N ALA A 56 -1.14 3.89 3.66
CA ALA A 56 -1.69 5.23 3.46
C ALA A 56 -1.55 5.71 2.00
N ALA A 57 -0.37 5.51 1.41
CA ALA A 57 -0.11 5.84 0.01
C ALA A 57 -0.98 5.00 -0.95
N GLU A 58 -1.13 3.70 -0.68
CA GLU A 58 -2.01 2.81 -1.45
C GLU A 58 -3.46 3.30 -1.42
N ARG A 59 -3.99 3.63 -0.24
CA ARG A 59 -5.36 4.17 -0.08
C ARG A 59 -5.55 5.49 -0.83
N ALA A 60 -4.55 6.37 -0.81
CA ALA A 60 -4.59 7.63 -1.57
C ALA A 60 -4.66 7.37 -3.08
N TRP A 61 -3.88 6.42 -3.59
CA TRP A 61 -3.95 6.00 -5.00
C TRP A 61 -5.29 5.37 -5.36
N ILE A 62 -5.82 4.45 -4.54
CA ILE A 62 -7.15 3.85 -4.76
C ILE A 62 -8.21 4.95 -4.84
N THR A 63 -8.21 5.88 -3.88
CA THR A 63 -9.17 7.00 -3.85
C THR A 63 -9.07 7.85 -5.12
N LEU A 64 -7.85 8.18 -5.55
CA LEU A 64 -7.59 8.96 -6.75
C LEU A 64 -8.05 8.24 -8.04
N ILE A 65 -7.72 6.96 -8.19
CA ILE A 65 -8.02 6.16 -9.38
C ILE A 65 -9.52 5.91 -9.52
N THR A 66 -10.20 5.64 -8.41
CA THR A 66 -11.60 5.20 -8.39
C THR A 66 -12.59 6.34 -8.54
N ASN A 67 -12.17 7.57 -8.22
CA ASN A 67 -12.98 8.79 -8.33
C ASN A 67 -14.37 8.63 -7.69
N GLY A 68 -14.43 7.98 -6.53
CA GLY A 68 -15.67 7.76 -5.76
C GLY A 68 -16.45 6.48 -6.12
N SER A 69 -16.01 5.68 -7.09
CA SER A 69 -16.65 4.40 -7.41
C SER A 69 -16.29 3.31 -6.41
N VAL A 70 -17.25 2.94 -5.55
CA VAL A 70 -17.09 1.90 -4.52
C VAL A 70 -16.74 0.55 -5.14
N LEU A 71 -17.40 0.14 -6.23
CA LEU A 71 -17.12 -1.12 -6.90
C LEU A 71 -15.69 -1.18 -7.43
N VAL A 72 -15.22 -0.09 -8.06
CA VAL A 72 -13.84 -0.02 -8.57
C VAL A 72 -12.84 -0.03 -7.41
N ALA A 73 -13.14 0.61 -6.29
CA ALA A 73 -12.27 0.62 -5.12
C ALA A 73 -12.12 -0.78 -4.51
N GLU A 74 -13.23 -1.48 -4.29
CA GLU A 74 -13.25 -2.85 -3.75
C GLU A 74 -12.51 -3.84 -4.67
N THR A 75 -12.74 -3.74 -5.97
CA THR A 75 -12.06 -4.61 -6.95
C THR A 75 -10.58 -4.32 -7.05
N LEU A 76 -10.18 -3.04 -7.04
CA LEU A 76 -8.77 -2.64 -7.07
C LEU A 76 -8.05 -3.08 -5.79
N GLN A 77 -8.66 -2.91 -4.62
CA GLN A 77 -8.09 -3.37 -3.36
C GLN A 77 -7.85 -4.88 -3.35
N ARG A 78 -8.85 -5.68 -3.77
CA ARG A 78 -8.69 -7.14 -3.91
C ARG A 78 -7.58 -7.50 -4.89
N LYS A 79 -7.45 -6.78 -6.00
CA LYS A 79 -6.38 -7.01 -6.98
C LYS A 79 -5.00 -6.72 -6.40
N LEU A 80 -4.86 -5.64 -5.62
CA LEU A 80 -3.60 -5.31 -4.95
C LEU A 80 -3.25 -6.35 -3.88
N THR A 81 -4.21 -6.79 -3.07
CA THR A 81 -3.99 -7.89 -2.12
C THR A 81 -3.51 -9.16 -2.82
N GLN A 82 -4.17 -9.54 -3.92
CA GLN A 82 -3.76 -10.70 -4.73
C GLN A 82 -2.34 -10.53 -5.26
N LEU A 83 -2.01 -9.37 -5.86
CA LEU A 83 -0.68 -9.12 -6.41
C LEU A 83 0.41 -9.12 -5.33
N LYS A 84 0.14 -8.53 -4.16
CA LYS A 84 1.06 -8.59 -3.02
C LYS A 84 1.31 -10.04 -2.59
N GLN A 85 0.25 -10.85 -2.51
CA GLN A 85 0.37 -12.27 -2.17
C GLN A 85 1.17 -13.06 -3.22
N GLU A 86 0.89 -12.86 -4.51
CA GLU A 86 1.63 -13.50 -5.61
C GLU A 86 3.11 -13.09 -5.63
N LEU A 87 3.40 -11.83 -5.28
CA LEU A 87 4.77 -11.37 -5.16
C LEU A 87 5.44 -12.00 -3.94
N LEU A 88 4.89 -11.84 -2.73
CA LEU A 88 5.54 -12.28 -1.50
C LEU A 88 5.61 -13.80 -1.38
N GLY A 89 4.62 -14.53 -1.91
CA GLY A 89 4.50 -15.97 -1.68
C GLY A 89 4.48 -16.27 -0.18
N ASP A 90 5.32 -17.21 0.24
CA ASP A 90 5.50 -17.59 1.66
C ASP A 90 6.57 -16.74 2.37
N SER A 91 7.11 -15.70 1.73
CA SER A 91 8.14 -14.86 2.34
C SER A 91 7.57 -13.98 3.45
N ASP A 92 8.12 -14.14 4.65
CA ASP A 92 7.81 -13.28 5.80
C ASP A 92 8.90 -12.22 6.05
N THR A 93 9.86 -12.07 5.12
CA THR A 93 10.99 -11.14 5.33
C THR A 93 10.54 -9.68 5.22
N VAL A 94 10.88 -8.87 6.23
CA VAL A 94 10.50 -7.45 6.29
C VAL A 94 10.98 -6.68 5.05
N ILE A 95 12.19 -6.98 4.57
CA ILE A 95 12.75 -6.32 3.40
C ILE A 95 11.97 -6.65 2.11
N GLU A 96 11.50 -7.90 1.93
CA GLU A 96 10.65 -8.24 0.78
C GLU A 96 9.28 -7.56 0.87
N LYS A 97 8.71 -7.42 2.07
CA LYS A 97 7.47 -6.66 2.29
C LYS A 97 7.64 -5.19 1.87
N MET A 98 8.69 -4.52 2.36
CA MET A 98 8.95 -3.10 2.04
C MET A 98 9.15 -2.85 0.54
N ILE A 99 9.91 -3.70 -0.15
CA ILE A 99 10.10 -3.55 -1.60
C ILE A 99 8.81 -3.94 -2.36
N CYS A 100 8.02 -4.89 -1.87
CA CYS A 100 6.72 -5.23 -2.45
C CYS A 100 5.75 -4.03 -2.40
N ASP A 101 5.71 -3.32 -1.28
CA ASP A 101 4.92 -2.07 -1.17
C ASP A 101 5.39 -1.01 -2.17
N THR A 102 6.70 -0.89 -2.38
CA THR A 102 7.27 0.00 -3.40
C THR A 102 6.88 -0.42 -4.83
N VAL A 103 6.87 -1.73 -5.12
CA VAL A 103 6.39 -2.28 -6.39
C VAL A 103 4.91 -1.95 -6.60
N MET A 104 4.07 -2.09 -5.57
CA MET A 104 2.64 -1.77 -5.66
C MET A 104 2.38 -0.27 -5.88
N ALA A 105 3.07 0.60 -5.15
CA ALA A 105 2.92 2.05 -5.30
C ALA A 105 3.32 2.51 -6.71
N THR A 106 4.43 2.00 -7.24
CA THR A 106 4.90 2.33 -8.60
C THR A 106 4.02 1.71 -9.69
N TRP A 107 3.42 0.54 -9.44
CA TRP A 107 2.46 -0.09 -10.34
C TRP A 107 1.18 0.76 -10.46
N LEU A 108 0.62 1.19 -9.33
CA LEU A 108 -0.56 2.06 -9.29
C LEU A 108 -0.33 3.38 -10.02
N GLU A 109 0.79 4.05 -9.75
CA GLU A 109 1.13 5.31 -10.42
C GLU A 109 1.27 5.13 -11.94
N LEU A 110 2.00 4.10 -12.39
CA LEU A 110 2.22 3.85 -13.81
C LEU A 110 0.89 3.61 -14.53
N HIS A 111 0.04 2.74 -13.99
CA HIS A 111 -1.23 2.40 -14.62
C HIS A 111 -2.25 3.54 -14.55
N TYR A 112 -2.25 4.32 -13.47
CA TYR A 112 -3.02 5.56 -13.42
C TYR A 112 -2.58 6.54 -14.52
N LEU A 113 -1.28 6.82 -14.64
CA LEU A 113 -0.79 7.76 -15.66
C LEU A 113 -1.07 7.28 -17.08
N ARG A 114 -0.98 5.97 -17.36
CA ARG A 114 -1.40 5.40 -18.65
C ARG A 114 -2.89 5.63 -18.92
N SER A 115 -3.74 5.49 -17.92
CA SER A 115 -5.18 5.77 -18.08
C SER A 115 -5.43 7.26 -18.35
N VAL A 116 -4.68 8.15 -17.69
CA VAL A 116 -4.74 9.59 -17.92
C VAL A 116 -4.24 9.94 -19.32
N ASP A 117 -3.20 9.28 -19.82
CA ASP A 117 -2.68 9.50 -21.17
C ASP A 117 -3.67 9.03 -22.25
N ALA A 118 -4.34 7.90 -22.02
CA ALA A 118 -5.36 7.35 -22.91
C ALA A 118 -6.70 8.14 -22.92
N ASP A 119 -6.92 9.05 -21.96
CA ASP A 119 -8.13 9.89 -21.92
C ASP A 119 -8.16 10.87 -23.11
N THR A 120 -9.31 10.97 -23.77
CA THR A 120 -9.55 11.75 -25.00
C THR A 120 -9.68 13.26 -24.79
N ARG A 121 -9.63 13.74 -23.53
CA ARG A 121 -9.61 15.18 -23.22
C ARG A 121 -8.49 15.91 -23.97
N SER A 122 -8.81 17.06 -24.55
CA SER A 122 -7.84 17.93 -25.20
C SER A 122 -6.77 18.39 -24.22
N ARG A 123 -5.50 18.16 -24.54
CA ARG A 123 -4.34 18.65 -23.78
C ARG A 123 -3.59 19.67 -24.62
N SER A 124 -3.03 20.70 -23.97
CA SER A 124 -2.04 21.55 -24.63
C SER A 124 -0.76 20.77 -24.91
N VAL A 125 0.06 21.23 -25.85
CA VAL A 125 1.37 20.62 -26.17
C VAL A 125 2.25 20.51 -24.91
N THR A 126 2.24 21.54 -24.06
CA THR A 126 3.00 21.55 -22.80
C THR A 126 2.47 20.52 -21.80
N GLN A 127 1.15 20.38 -21.67
CA GLN A 127 0.53 19.38 -20.79
C GLN A 127 0.85 17.95 -21.27
N GLY A 128 0.79 17.72 -22.59
CA GLY A 128 1.17 16.43 -23.19
C GLY A 128 2.63 16.08 -22.92
N SER A 129 3.56 17.02 -23.14
CA SER A 129 4.99 16.81 -22.87
C SER A 129 5.28 16.52 -21.40
N LEU A 130 4.60 17.22 -20.47
CA LEU A 130 4.76 16.98 -19.03
C LEU A 130 4.24 15.59 -18.64
N LEU A 131 3.07 15.20 -19.14
CA LEU A 131 2.49 13.87 -18.88
C LEU A 131 3.39 12.76 -19.41
N MET A 132 3.90 12.89 -20.63
CA MET A 132 4.83 11.93 -21.23
C MET A 132 6.07 11.75 -20.36
N LYS A 133 6.72 12.83 -19.93
CA LYS A 133 7.90 12.77 -19.02
C LYS A 133 7.56 12.10 -17.69
N ARG A 134 6.39 12.42 -17.12
CA ARG A 134 5.94 11.81 -15.87
C ARG A 134 5.69 10.31 -16.04
N LEU A 135 5.10 9.91 -17.16
CA LEU A 135 4.86 8.51 -17.50
C LEU A 135 6.16 7.74 -17.70
N GLU A 136 7.14 8.29 -18.43
CA GLU A 136 8.48 7.72 -18.58
C GLU A 136 9.18 7.53 -17.23
N SER A 137 9.10 8.53 -16.35
CA SER A 137 9.66 8.45 -14.99
C SER A 137 8.97 7.38 -14.15
N ALA A 138 7.64 7.30 -14.18
CA ALA A 138 6.88 6.26 -13.48
C ALA A 138 7.22 4.86 -14.01
N GLN A 139 7.34 4.71 -15.33
CA GLN A 139 7.76 3.46 -15.95
C GLN A 139 9.17 3.06 -15.47
N LYS A 140 10.13 3.98 -15.50
CA LYS A 140 11.50 3.73 -15.01
C LYS A 140 11.50 3.30 -13.54
N ARG A 141 10.77 4.02 -12.67
CA ARG A 141 10.67 3.69 -11.24
C ARG A 141 10.06 2.30 -11.02
N HIS A 142 9.00 1.95 -11.75
CA HIS A 142 8.39 0.63 -11.64
C HIS A 142 9.34 -0.50 -12.07
N HIS A 143 10.05 -0.33 -13.20
CA HIS A 143 11.04 -1.31 -13.64
C HIS A 143 12.20 -1.46 -12.66
N ASN A 144 12.65 -0.37 -12.04
CA ASN A 144 13.69 -0.41 -11.03
C ASN A 144 13.23 -1.14 -9.77
N ALA A 145 12.02 -0.86 -9.27
CA ALA A 145 11.45 -1.56 -8.12
C ALA A 145 11.34 -3.08 -8.35
N LEU A 146 10.92 -3.50 -9.55
CA LEU A 146 10.91 -4.91 -9.93
C LEU A 146 12.33 -5.52 -9.95
N LYS A 147 13.32 -4.80 -10.51
CA LYS A 147 14.72 -5.24 -10.51
C LYS A 147 15.25 -5.39 -9.09
N GLU A 148 15.05 -4.40 -8.23
CA GLU A 148 15.45 -4.41 -6.83
C GLU A 148 14.83 -5.57 -6.07
N LEU A 149 13.53 -5.83 -6.28
CA LEU A 149 12.87 -7.01 -5.75
C LEU A 149 13.63 -8.28 -6.20
N THR A 150 13.87 -8.47 -7.50
CA THR A 150 14.64 -9.64 -7.96
C THR A 150 16.07 -9.72 -7.44
N GLN A 151 16.71 -8.59 -7.12
CA GLN A 151 18.05 -8.54 -6.55
C GLN A 151 18.06 -8.95 -5.07
N ILE A 152 17.20 -8.35 -4.25
CA ILE A 152 17.01 -8.72 -2.83
C ILE A 152 16.83 -10.22 -2.72
N ARG A 153 16.00 -10.76 -3.60
CA ARG A 153 15.68 -12.18 -3.68
C ARG A 153 16.84 -13.10 -4.00
N LYS A 154 17.82 -12.64 -4.77
CA LYS A 154 19.04 -13.39 -5.05
C LYS A 154 20.02 -13.37 -3.87
N LEU A 155 19.92 -12.33 -3.04
CA LEU A 155 20.83 -12.12 -1.89
C LEU A 155 20.31 -12.76 -0.59
N LEU A 156 19.02 -13.09 -0.52
CA LEU A 156 18.43 -13.72 0.67
C LEU A 156 18.76 -15.23 0.73
N PRO A 157 19.38 -15.73 1.82
CA PRO A 157 19.90 -17.10 1.92
C PRO A 157 18.86 -18.23 1.79
N ASN A 158 17.57 -17.93 2.00
CA ASN A 158 16.48 -18.91 2.02
C ASN A 158 15.29 -18.44 1.16
N ARG A 159 15.42 -18.55 -0.16
CA ARG A 159 14.33 -18.25 -1.09
C ARG A 159 13.99 -19.38 -2.07
N ASN A 160 14.54 -20.57 -1.86
CA ASN A 160 14.43 -21.71 -2.77
C ASN A 160 13.14 -22.54 -2.61
N ALA A 161 11.99 -21.89 -2.49
CA ALA A 161 10.75 -22.42 -3.01
C ALA A 161 10.37 -21.51 -4.19
N MET A 162 10.76 -21.89 -5.42
CA MET A 162 10.41 -21.09 -6.60
C MET A 162 8.89 -20.87 -6.62
N PRO A 163 8.37 -19.66 -6.88
CA PRO A 163 6.96 -19.51 -7.18
C PRO A 163 6.71 -20.24 -8.51
N GLN A 164 5.86 -21.26 -8.48
CA GLN A 164 5.25 -21.81 -9.69
C GLN A 164 4.36 -20.72 -10.29
N LEU A 165 4.97 -19.82 -11.05
CA LEU A 165 4.24 -18.83 -11.83
C LEU A 165 3.51 -19.58 -12.94
N LYS A 166 2.22 -19.87 -12.72
CA LYS A 166 1.30 -20.52 -13.67
C LYS A 166 1.18 -19.79 -15.03
N ILE A 167 1.75 -18.60 -15.13
CA ILE A 167 1.79 -17.79 -16.35
C ILE A 167 2.66 -18.44 -17.45
N PHE A 168 3.45 -19.47 -17.13
CA PHE A 168 4.21 -20.28 -18.11
C PHE A 168 4.01 -21.79 -18.00
N SER A 169 3.06 -22.30 -17.21
CA SER A 169 2.78 -23.75 -17.09
C SER A 169 1.66 -24.21 -18.03
N TYR A 170 1.63 -23.69 -19.25
CA TYR A 170 0.84 -24.16 -20.38
C TYR A 170 1.90 -24.44 -21.47
N GLN A 171 2.32 -25.66 -21.80
CA GLN A 171 1.61 -26.90 -22.01
C GLN A 171 2.53 -28.08 -21.70
N GLU A 172 2.13 -29.02 -20.85
CA GLU A 172 2.44 -30.45 -21.02
C GLU A 172 1.28 -31.25 -20.42
N GLU A 173 0.10 -31.11 -21.02
CA GLU A 173 -0.92 -32.15 -20.99
C GLU A 173 -1.47 -32.27 -22.41
N THR A 174 -1.03 -33.30 -23.13
CA THR A 174 -1.91 -34.30 -23.75
C THR A 174 -1.06 -35.34 -24.47
N GLY A 175 -1.17 -36.60 -24.01
CA GLY A 175 -1.17 -37.80 -24.87
C GLY A 175 0.17 -38.34 -25.32
#